data_AF-C7GHY2-F1
#
_entry.id   AF-C7GHY2-F1
#
_cell.length_a   1.000
_cell.length_b   1.000
_cell.length_c   1.000
_cell.angle_alpha   90.00
_cell.angle_beta   90.00
_cell.angle_gamma   90.00
#
_symmetry.space_group_name_H-M   'P 1'
#
loop_
_entity.id
_entity.type
_entity.pdbx_description
1 polymer ?
#
loop_
_entity_poly.entity_id
_entity_poly.type
_entity_poly.pdbx_seq_one_letter_code
_entity_poly.pdbx_strand_id
1 'polypeptide(L)'
;MKTYSRPDNPLLIPEVRKDAVTASYALYAFLHFHALCYAPFGVEDLWADQPSDLSAEVIDALKLDPLSFNLSGTKETLGEVYRLLEEIRPLYLKYRGTEHMKCFLKQSDGEQGCYLKFKNYDIEIQYLPRTDGAPAAAGVVFELDENTFLIIGMMCSIRFHTKPGDHRRVDFLTKEAGTFHVGKWVCEQRQNGDEKIVSVLYNMPGCFRIETFKY
;
A
#
# COMPACT_ATOMS: atom_id res chain seq x y z
N MET A 1 -14.04 -0.38 8.32
CA MET A 1 -12.91 -0.79 9.19
C MET A 1 -12.91 -0.03 10.52
N LYS A 2 -12.78 1.33 10.54
CA LYS A 2 -12.71 2.14 11.78
C LYS A 2 -13.78 1.81 12.84
N THR A 3 -15.05 1.72 12.44
CA THR A 3 -16.17 1.43 13.37
C THR A 3 -16.09 0.04 14.02
N TYR A 4 -15.42 -0.91 13.36
CA TYR A 4 -15.36 -2.32 13.76
C TYR A 4 -14.03 -2.72 14.41
N SER A 5 -12.99 -1.90 14.33
CA SER A 5 -11.73 -2.15 15.02
C SER A 5 -11.75 -1.44 16.38
N ARG A 6 -11.85 -2.20 17.46
CA ARG A 6 -11.93 -1.67 18.84
C ARG A 6 -11.06 -2.52 19.78
N PRO A 7 -10.67 -1.99 20.96
CA PRO A 7 -9.88 -2.76 21.93
C PRO A 7 -10.54 -4.09 22.35
N ASP A 8 -11.88 -4.15 22.34
CA ASP A 8 -12.69 -5.32 22.67
C ASP A 8 -13.17 -6.10 21.44
N ASN A 9 -12.89 -5.63 20.23
CA ASN A 9 -13.38 -6.21 18.98
C ASN A 9 -12.26 -6.22 17.93
N PRO A 10 -11.47 -7.31 17.85
CA PRO A 10 -10.47 -7.45 16.80
C PRO A 10 -11.16 -7.43 15.43
N LEU A 11 -10.52 -6.79 14.45
CA LEU A 11 -11.12 -6.63 13.13
C LEU A 11 -11.05 -7.95 12.35
N LEU A 12 -12.21 -8.43 11.92
CA LEU A 12 -12.39 -9.57 11.03
C LEU A 12 -13.25 -9.09 9.85
N ILE A 13 -12.77 -9.27 8.62
CA ILE A 13 -13.48 -8.90 7.39
C ILE A 13 -13.77 -10.20 6.63
N PRO A 14 -14.92 -10.85 6.89
CA PRO A 14 -15.22 -12.18 6.38
C PRO A 14 -15.68 -12.16 4.91
N GLU A 15 -16.06 -10.98 4.43
CA GLU A 15 -16.56 -10.78 3.08
C GLU A 15 -16.23 -9.36 2.62
N VAL A 16 -15.75 -9.23 1.39
CA VAL A 16 -15.46 -7.95 0.74
C VAL A 16 -15.47 -8.11 -0.77
N ARG A 17 -15.61 -7.01 -1.50
CA ARG A 17 -15.45 -6.93 -2.96
C ARG A 17 -14.11 -7.53 -3.41
N LYS A 18 -14.06 -8.01 -4.65
CA LYS A 18 -12.93 -8.75 -5.24
C LYS A 18 -12.32 -8.09 -6.48
N ASP A 19 -12.64 -6.83 -6.75
CA ASP A 19 -12.00 -6.03 -7.78
C ASP A 19 -10.66 -5.45 -7.31
N ALA A 20 -9.93 -4.77 -8.19
CA ALA A 20 -8.53 -4.40 -7.97
C ALA A 20 -8.27 -3.57 -6.70
N VAL A 21 -9.23 -2.76 -6.24
CA VAL A 21 -9.08 -1.98 -4.99
C VAL A 21 -8.96 -2.88 -3.75
N THR A 22 -9.41 -4.14 -3.82
CA THR A 22 -9.35 -5.08 -2.72
C THR A 22 -7.91 -5.37 -2.27
N ALA A 23 -6.93 -5.32 -3.19
CA ALA A 23 -5.51 -5.50 -2.84
C ALA A 23 -5.02 -4.37 -1.91
N SER A 24 -5.34 -3.12 -2.25
CA SER A 24 -4.97 -1.95 -1.45
C SER A 24 -5.65 -1.95 -0.07
N TYR A 25 -6.90 -2.40 -0.01
CA TYR A 25 -7.67 -2.51 1.22
C TYR A 25 -7.19 -3.66 2.10
N ALA A 26 -6.80 -4.80 1.51
CA ALA A 26 -6.18 -5.91 2.24
C ALA A 26 -4.89 -5.43 2.92
N LEU A 27 -4.00 -4.78 2.16
CA LEU A 27 -2.74 -4.24 2.69
C LEU A 27 -2.99 -3.31 3.88
N TYR A 28 -3.92 -2.36 3.73
CA TYR A 28 -4.26 -1.42 4.79
C TYR A 28 -4.95 -2.08 5.99
N ALA A 29 -5.85 -3.04 5.77
CA ALA A 29 -6.56 -3.74 6.83
C ALA A 29 -5.59 -4.51 7.75
N PHE A 30 -4.63 -5.24 7.17
CA PHE A 30 -3.65 -5.97 7.95
C PHE A 30 -2.65 -5.05 8.65
N LEU A 31 -2.11 -4.06 7.95
CA LEU A 31 -1.03 -3.24 8.50
C LEU A 31 -1.51 -2.16 9.47
N HIS A 32 -2.61 -1.48 9.15
CA HIS A 32 -3.12 -0.38 9.97
C HIS A 32 -4.10 -0.84 11.05
N PHE A 33 -5.05 -1.71 10.70
CA PHE A 33 -6.07 -2.18 11.65
C PHE A 33 -5.74 -3.51 12.31
N HIS A 34 -4.65 -4.16 11.90
CA HIS A 34 -4.21 -5.43 12.46
C HIS A 34 -5.29 -6.51 12.34
N ALA A 35 -5.97 -6.51 11.18
CA ALA A 35 -7.04 -7.44 10.90
C ALA A 35 -6.58 -8.89 11.09
N LEU A 36 -7.45 -9.71 11.67
CA LEU A 36 -7.21 -11.14 11.82
C LEU A 36 -7.53 -11.90 10.52
N CYS A 37 -8.42 -11.35 9.70
CA CYS A 37 -8.84 -11.94 8.44
C CYS A 37 -9.35 -10.86 7.49
N TYR A 38 -9.09 -11.08 6.20
CA TYR A 38 -9.59 -10.32 5.08
C TYR A 38 -9.90 -11.31 3.96
N ALA A 39 -11.18 -11.43 3.58
CA ALA A 39 -11.63 -12.49 2.66
C ALA A 39 -12.49 -11.92 1.52
N PRO A 40 -11.91 -11.70 0.32
CA PRO A 40 -12.67 -11.35 -0.89
C PRO A 40 -13.65 -12.45 -1.27
N PHE A 41 -14.89 -12.08 -1.56
CA PHE A 41 -15.97 -13.02 -1.88
C PHE A 41 -15.82 -13.60 -3.29
N GLY A 42 -16.00 -14.92 -3.41
CA GLY A 42 -15.91 -15.64 -4.69
C GLY A 42 -14.53 -15.47 -5.35
N VAL A 43 -13.46 -15.68 -4.58
CA VAL A 43 -12.06 -15.48 -5.02
C VAL A 43 -11.67 -16.43 -6.17
N GLU A 44 -12.35 -17.56 -6.30
CA GLU A 44 -12.23 -18.52 -7.40
C GLU A 44 -12.52 -17.88 -8.76
N ASP A 45 -13.39 -16.87 -8.82
CA ASP A 45 -13.73 -16.16 -10.07
C ASP A 45 -12.53 -15.39 -10.64
N LEU A 46 -11.48 -15.12 -9.84
CA LEU A 46 -10.25 -14.51 -10.32
C LEU A 46 -9.47 -15.41 -11.30
N TRP A 47 -9.85 -16.69 -11.40
CA TRP A 47 -9.32 -17.65 -12.38
C TRP A 47 -10.32 -18.01 -13.47
N ALA A 48 -11.53 -17.44 -13.45
CA ALA A 48 -12.53 -17.68 -14.47
C ALA A 48 -12.25 -16.82 -15.72
N ASP A 49 -12.34 -17.42 -16.90
CA ASP A 49 -12.20 -16.72 -18.18
C ASP A 49 -13.48 -15.97 -18.61
N GLN A 50 -14.56 -16.06 -17.82
CA GLN A 50 -15.86 -15.48 -18.18
C GLN A 50 -16.16 -14.21 -17.38
N PRO A 51 -16.49 -13.09 -18.05
CA PRO A 51 -17.01 -11.91 -17.35
C PRO A 51 -18.37 -12.23 -16.71
N SER A 52 -18.71 -11.54 -15.62
CA SER A 52 -20.00 -11.73 -14.96
C SER A 52 -21.16 -11.37 -15.90
N ASP A 53 -22.10 -12.29 -16.11
CA ASP A 53 -23.28 -12.16 -17.00
C ASP A 53 -24.40 -11.24 -16.45
N LEU A 54 -24.07 -10.27 -15.58
CA LEU A 54 -25.08 -9.35 -15.05
C LEU A 54 -25.44 -8.29 -16.10
N SER A 55 -26.73 -8.20 -16.46
CA SER A 55 -27.22 -7.16 -17.36
C SER A 55 -27.07 -5.78 -16.72
N ALA A 56 -26.89 -4.74 -17.54
CA ALA A 56 -26.79 -3.36 -17.07
C ALA A 56 -28.03 -2.93 -16.25
N GLU A 57 -29.21 -3.46 -16.58
CA GLU A 57 -30.45 -3.23 -15.84
C GLU A 57 -30.38 -3.76 -14.40
N VAL A 58 -29.78 -4.94 -14.18
CA VAL A 58 -29.62 -5.51 -12.84
C VAL A 58 -28.59 -4.72 -12.04
N ILE A 59 -27.49 -4.30 -12.67
CA ILE A 59 -26.45 -3.47 -12.04
C ILE A 59 -27.06 -2.15 -11.55
N ASP A 60 -27.87 -1.49 -12.39
CA ASP A 60 -28.54 -0.23 -12.04
C ASP A 60 -29.60 -0.44 -10.95
N ALA A 61 -30.45 -1.46 -11.07
CA ALA A 61 -31.50 -1.78 -10.09
C ALA A 61 -30.92 -2.06 -8.69
N LEU A 62 -29.75 -2.71 -8.62
CA LEU A 62 -29.06 -3.03 -7.37
C LEU A 62 -28.08 -1.93 -6.91
N LYS A 63 -27.94 -0.83 -7.66
CA LYS A 63 -26.97 0.27 -7.41
C LYS A 63 -25.54 -0.25 -7.23
N LEU A 64 -25.16 -1.26 -8.00
CA LEU A 64 -23.83 -1.83 -7.97
C LEU A 64 -22.89 -0.93 -8.78
N ASP A 65 -21.66 -0.77 -8.30
CA ASP A 65 -20.60 -0.11 -9.05
C ASP A 65 -20.15 -1.06 -10.17
N PRO A 66 -20.33 -0.72 -11.47
CA PRO A 66 -19.97 -1.59 -12.59
C PRO A 66 -18.49 -1.99 -12.58
N LEU A 67 -17.61 -1.16 -12.02
CA LEU A 67 -16.18 -1.45 -11.91
C LEU A 67 -15.88 -2.59 -10.93
N SER A 68 -16.83 -2.92 -10.04
CA SER A 68 -16.69 -4.05 -9.10
C SER A 68 -16.62 -5.42 -9.81
N PHE A 69 -16.98 -5.46 -11.09
CA PHE A 69 -16.92 -6.66 -11.94
C PHE A 69 -15.69 -6.69 -12.85
N ASN A 70 -14.90 -5.60 -12.89
CA ASN A 70 -13.61 -5.61 -13.57
C ASN A 70 -12.56 -6.22 -12.64
N LEU A 71 -12.25 -7.49 -12.86
CA LEU A 71 -11.31 -8.25 -12.04
C LEU A 71 -9.88 -8.20 -12.59
N SER A 72 -9.62 -7.47 -13.68
CA SER A 72 -8.30 -7.39 -14.33
C SER A 72 -7.21 -6.97 -13.34
N GLY A 73 -6.10 -7.71 -13.31
CA GLY A 73 -4.97 -7.46 -12.42
C GLY A 73 -5.23 -7.75 -10.93
N THR A 74 -6.45 -8.13 -10.54
CA THR A 74 -6.78 -8.33 -9.12
C THR A 74 -6.08 -9.56 -8.56
N LYS A 75 -6.03 -10.64 -9.34
CA LYS A 75 -5.35 -11.88 -8.96
C LYS A 75 -3.87 -11.63 -8.62
N GLU A 76 -3.16 -10.93 -9.49
CA GLU A 76 -1.74 -10.65 -9.36
C GLU A 76 -1.48 -9.70 -8.19
N THR A 77 -2.22 -8.59 -8.12
CA THR A 77 -2.03 -7.58 -7.06
C THR A 77 -2.41 -8.11 -5.68
N LEU A 78 -3.53 -8.81 -5.54
CA LEU A 78 -3.95 -9.39 -4.26
C LEU A 78 -3.01 -10.51 -3.81
N GLY A 79 -2.62 -11.40 -4.73
CA GLY A 79 -1.67 -12.47 -4.43
C GLY A 79 -0.34 -11.92 -3.94
N GLU A 80 0.16 -10.86 -4.57
CA GLU A 80 1.40 -10.20 -4.17
C GLU A 80 1.28 -9.51 -2.80
N VAL A 81 0.13 -8.89 -2.49
CA VAL A 81 -0.13 -8.33 -1.15
C VAL A 81 -0.05 -9.41 -0.09
N TYR A 82 -0.70 -10.56 -0.28
CA TYR A 82 -0.65 -11.65 0.70
C TYR A 82 0.75 -12.25 0.84
N ARG A 83 1.47 -12.41 -0.27
CA ARG A 83 2.88 -12.85 -0.24
C ARG A 83 3.74 -11.87 0.58
N LEU A 84 3.65 -10.57 0.29
CA LEU A 84 4.42 -9.55 1.01
C LEU A 84 4.05 -9.51 2.49
N LEU A 85 2.77 -9.60 2.85
CA LEU A 85 2.33 -9.59 4.25
C LEU A 85 2.92 -10.75 5.06
N GLU A 86 2.97 -11.95 4.48
CA GLU A 86 3.61 -13.10 5.12
C GLU A 86 5.12 -12.89 5.27
N GLU A 87 5.77 -12.42 4.20
CA GLU A 87 7.20 -12.16 4.18
C GLU A 87 7.62 -11.08 5.21
N ILE A 88 6.88 -9.97 5.29
CA ILE A 88 7.22 -8.89 6.22
C ILE A 88 6.72 -9.12 7.64
N ARG A 89 6.05 -10.25 7.92
CA ARG A 89 5.46 -10.53 9.24
C ARG A 89 6.43 -10.29 10.41
N PRO A 90 7.71 -10.72 10.38
CA PRO A 90 8.65 -10.43 11.47
C PRO A 90 8.89 -8.93 11.66
N LEU A 91 9.04 -8.19 10.55
CA LEU A 91 9.23 -6.74 10.56
C LEU A 91 7.98 -6.03 11.08
N TYR A 92 6.81 -6.39 10.54
CA TYR A 92 5.53 -5.86 10.99
C TYR A 92 5.34 -6.06 12.49
N LEU A 93 5.54 -7.27 13.02
CA LEU A 93 5.38 -7.55 14.45
C LEU A 93 6.36 -6.74 15.33
N LYS A 94 7.57 -6.46 14.84
CA LYS A 94 8.54 -5.61 15.54
C LYS A 94 8.08 -4.16 15.66
N TYR A 95 7.45 -3.60 14.63
CA TYR A 95 7.11 -2.18 14.55
C TYR A 95 5.62 -1.86 14.77
N ARG A 96 4.75 -2.88 14.82
CA ARG A 96 3.31 -2.72 15.02
C ARG A 96 3.00 -1.89 16.26
N GLY A 97 2.21 -0.84 16.09
CA GLY A 97 1.80 0.05 17.19
C GLY A 97 2.85 1.05 17.66
N THR A 98 4.03 1.08 17.04
CA THR A 98 5.07 2.09 17.30
C THR A 98 4.90 3.32 16.41
N GLU A 99 5.51 4.43 16.78
CA GLU A 99 5.53 5.64 15.94
C GLU A 99 6.39 5.51 14.68
N HIS A 100 7.23 4.49 14.62
CA HIS A 100 8.11 4.18 13.50
C HIS A 100 7.41 3.42 12.36
N MET A 101 6.13 3.09 12.48
CA MET A 101 5.34 2.47 11.41
C MET A 101 4.10 3.31 11.14
N LYS A 102 3.96 3.83 9.92
CA LYS A 102 2.81 4.66 9.53
C LYS A 102 2.23 4.17 8.22
N CYS A 103 0.91 3.94 8.22
CA CYS A 103 0.18 3.46 7.04
C CYS A 103 -0.62 4.58 6.39
N PHE A 104 -0.90 4.44 5.11
CA PHE A 104 -1.74 5.34 4.34
C PHE A 104 -2.69 4.56 3.44
N LEU A 105 -3.83 5.18 3.12
CA LEU A 105 -4.82 4.70 2.18
C LEU A 105 -5.55 5.90 1.58
N LYS A 106 -5.70 5.94 0.26
CA LYS A 106 -6.61 6.87 -0.44
C LYS A 106 -8.05 6.41 -0.22
N GLN A 107 -8.82 7.21 0.51
CA GLN A 107 -10.21 6.89 0.84
C GLN A 107 -11.21 7.47 -0.16
N SER A 108 -10.86 8.57 -0.84
CA SER A 108 -11.74 9.23 -1.81
C SER A 108 -10.95 9.85 -2.96
N ASP A 109 -11.63 10.09 -4.09
CA ASP A 109 -10.99 10.61 -5.31
C ASP A 109 -10.46 12.05 -5.17
N GLY A 110 -11.01 12.83 -4.23
CA GLY A 110 -10.53 14.19 -3.93
C GLY A 110 -9.20 14.23 -3.16
N GLU A 111 -8.76 13.12 -2.57
CA GLU A 111 -7.50 13.07 -1.82
C GLU A 111 -6.29 13.05 -2.75
N GLN A 112 -5.40 14.02 -2.59
CA GLN A 112 -4.16 14.15 -3.37
C GLN A 112 -2.98 13.40 -2.74
N GLY A 113 -3.05 13.09 -1.44
CA GLY A 113 -1.94 12.52 -0.70
C GLY A 113 -2.02 12.79 0.80
N CYS A 114 -0.94 12.47 1.50
CA CYS A 114 -0.80 12.72 2.94
C CYS A 114 0.66 12.98 3.34
N TYR A 115 0.87 13.49 4.56
CA TYR A 115 2.19 13.64 5.16
C TYR A 115 2.33 12.69 6.36
N LEU A 116 3.36 11.84 6.33
CA LEU A 116 3.75 10.98 7.43
C LEU A 116 4.91 11.62 8.19
N LYS A 117 4.66 12.03 9.43
CA LYS A 117 5.64 12.73 10.28
C LYS A 117 6.53 11.71 11.01
N PHE A 118 7.83 11.65 10.74
CA PHE A 118 8.79 10.79 11.45
C PHE A 118 9.72 11.61 12.35
N LYS A 119 10.76 11.04 12.97
CA LYS A 119 11.60 11.81 13.92
C LYS A 119 12.37 12.93 13.21
N ASN A 120 13.13 12.57 12.18
CA ASN A 120 14.05 13.49 11.51
C ASN A 120 13.53 14.05 10.17
N TYR A 121 12.53 13.39 9.59
CA TYR A 121 11.99 13.70 8.27
C TYR A 121 10.46 13.71 8.30
N ASP A 122 9.88 14.42 7.33
CA ASP A 122 8.48 14.29 6.97
C ASP A 122 8.42 13.65 5.58
N ILE A 123 7.57 12.65 5.41
CA ILE A 123 7.44 11.93 4.14
C ILE A 123 6.09 12.29 3.54
N GLU A 124 6.11 12.96 2.40
CA GLU A 124 4.94 13.22 1.58
C GLU A 124 4.67 11.99 0.70
N ILE A 125 3.45 11.47 0.82
CA ILE A 125 2.92 10.44 -0.05
C ILE A 125 1.89 11.09 -0.95
N GLN A 126 2.17 11.18 -2.26
CA GLN A 126 1.19 11.67 -3.22
C GLN A 126 0.48 10.49 -3.87
N TYR A 127 -0.84 10.55 -3.96
CA TYR A 127 -1.64 9.48 -4.52
C TYR A 127 -1.74 9.64 -6.03
N LEU A 128 -1.50 8.56 -6.77
CA LEU A 128 -1.68 8.58 -8.21
C LEU A 128 -3.19 8.70 -8.56
N PRO A 129 -3.51 9.23 -9.76
CA PRO A 129 -4.89 9.27 -10.24
C PRO A 129 -5.51 7.88 -10.28
N ARG A 130 -6.82 7.81 -9.99
CA ARG A 130 -7.58 6.56 -10.10
C ARG A 130 -7.55 6.10 -11.56
N THR A 131 -7.30 4.81 -11.75
CA THR A 131 -7.37 4.14 -13.05
C THR A 131 -8.26 2.93 -12.88
N ASP A 132 -9.15 2.69 -13.84
CA ASP A 132 -10.06 1.54 -13.79
C ASP A 132 -9.26 0.23 -13.83
N GLY A 133 -9.64 -0.74 -12.98
CA GLY A 133 -8.89 -1.98 -12.82
C GLY A 133 -7.54 -1.84 -12.09
N ALA A 134 -7.26 -0.69 -11.47
CA ALA A 134 -6.09 -0.50 -10.62
C ALA A 134 -6.48 -0.40 -9.13
N PRO A 135 -5.58 -0.80 -8.21
CA PRO A 135 -5.79 -0.59 -6.78
C PRO A 135 -5.88 0.89 -6.40
N ALA A 136 -6.38 1.19 -5.19
CA ALA A 136 -6.23 2.52 -4.61
C ALA A 136 -4.79 2.71 -4.07
N ALA A 137 -4.37 3.95 -3.88
CA ALA A 137 -3.10 4.24 -3.23
C ALA A 137 -3.12 3.72 -1.79
N ALA A 138 -2.22 2.81 -1.44
CA ALA A 138 -2.12 2.26 -0.09
C ALA A 138 -0.70 1.80 0.20
N GLY A 139 -0.33 1.81 1.47
CA GLY A 139 0.97 1.34 1.87
C GLY A 139 1.32 1.63 3.32
N VAL A 140 2.57 1.33 3.63
CA VAL A 140 3.21 1.54 4.93
C VAL A 140 4.62 2.08 4.73
N VAL A 141 5.03 2.93 5.66
CA VAL A 141 6.41 3.37 5.82
C VAL A 141 6.91 2.94 7.19
N PHE A 142 8.06 2.29 7.22
CA PHE A 142 8.83 1.94 8.41
C PHE A 142 10.07 2.84 8.51
N GLU A 143 10.25 3.51 9.64
CA GLU A 143 11.51 4.16 10.04
C GLU A 143 12.40 3.08 10.69
N LEU A 144 13.33 2.54 9.91
CA LEU A 144 14.22 1.46 10.34
C LEU A 144 15.33 1.97 11.26
N ASP A 145 15.81 3.18 10.97
CA ASP A 145 16.83 3.93 11.71
C ASP A 145 16.58 5.44 11.49
N GLU A 146 17.39 6.32 12.09
CA GLU A 146 17.27 7.78 12.04
C GLU A 146 17.23 8.38 10.62
N ASN A 147 17.83 7.68 9.66
CA ASN A 147 17.96 8.08 8.26
C ASN A 147 17.56 6.97 7.28
N THR A 148 17.08 5.82 7.74
CA THR A 148 16.78 4.67 6.88
C THR A 148 15.31 4.32 6.97
N PHE A 149 14.66 4.23 5.81
CA PHE A 149 13.24 3.98 5.68
C PHE A 149 12.98 2.80 4.75
N LEU A 150 11.94 2.03 5.05
CA LEU A 150 11.38 1.04 4.15
C LEU A 150 9.94 1.44 3.82
N ILE A 151 9.64 1.53 2.53
CA ILE A 151 8.32 1.84 2.01
C ILE A 151 7.81 0.59 1.31
N ILE A 152 6.57 0.20 1.59
CA ILE A 152 5.85 -0.87 0.89
C ILE A 152 4.49 -0.31 0.50
N GLY A 153 4.13 -0.36 -0.77
CA GLY A 153 2.85 0.19 -1.21
C GLY A 153 2.61 0.09 -2.70
N MET A 154 1.54 0.76 -3.13
CA MET A 154 1.08 0.83 -4.51
C MET A 154 0.43 2.18 -4.77
N MET A 155 0.38 2.56 -6.04
CA MET A 155 -0.32 3.73 -6.57
C MET A 155 0.04 5.05 -5.88
N CYS A 156 1.31 5.26 -5.56
CA CYS A 156 1.78 6.47 -4.88
C CYS A 156 3.17 6.92 -5.32
N SER A 157 3.47 8.21 -5.17
CA SER A 157 4.83 8.75 -5.19
C SER A 157 5.28 9.15 -3.78
N ILE A 158 6.58 9.10 -3.54
CA ILE A 158 7.20 9.36 -2.24
C ILE A 158 8.18 10.52 -2.36
N ARG A 159 8.06 11.50 -1.47
CA ARG A 159 9.00 12.61 -1.35
C ARG A 159 9.39 12.84 0.11
N PHE A 160 10.68 13.02 0.35
CA PHE A 160 11.21 13.32 1.67
C PHE A 160 11.39 14.82 1.85
N HIS A 161 11.02 15.29 3.03
CA HIS A 161 11.12 16.67 3.44
C HIS A 161 11.86 16.75 4.78
N THR A 162 12.58 17.85 4.98
CA THR A 162 13.11 18.21 6.29
C THR A 162 11.97 18.68 7.22
N LYS A 163 12.29 18.82 8.51
CA LYS A 163 11.35 19.37 9.49
C LYS A 163 11.11 20.87 9.25
N PRO A 164 9.94 21.40 9.64
CA PRO A 164 9.70 22.85 9.61
C PRO A 164 10.84 23.62 10.30
N GLY A 165 11.41 24.61 9.61
CA GLY A 165 12.55 25.40 10.08
C GLY A 165 13.93 24.85 9.70
N ASP A 166 14.03 23.63 9.14
CA ASP A 166 15.27 23.06 8.63
C ASP A 166 15.36 23.31 7.12
N HIS A 167 16.21 24.26 6.71
CA HIS A 167 16.33 24.71 5.32
C HIS A 167 17.27 23.86 4.45
N ARG A 168 17.84 22.80 5.02
CA ARG A 168 18.64 21.82 4.25
C ARG A 168 17.75 21.09 3.25
N ARG A 169 18.39 20.54 2.22
CA ARG A 169 17.72 19.65 1.26
C ARG A 169 17.89 18.20 1.69
N VAL A 170 16.95 17.36 1.27
CA VAL A 170 17.07 15.91 1.44
C VAL A 170 17.48 15.28 0.12
N ASP A 171 18.46 14.41 0.15
CA ASP A 171 18.82 13.53 -0.96
C ASP A 171 19.07 12.10 -0.42
N PHE A 172 19.23 11.15 -1.33
CA PHE A 172 19.35 9.74 -1.02
C PHE A 172 20.82 9.31 -1.08
N LEU A 173 21.33 8.80 0.04
CA LEU A 173 22.62 8.13 0.08
C LEU A 173 22.51 6.82 -0.70
N THR A 174 21.50 6.03 -0.37
CA THR A 174 21.13 4.80 -1.10
C THR A 174 19.63 4.74 -1.36
N LYS A 175 19.24 4.23 -2.52
CA LYS A 175 17.86 3.95 -2.89
C LYS A 175 17.83 2.58 -3.57
N GLU A 176 17.20 1.62 -2.93
CA GLU A 176 17.09 0.24 -3.42
C GLU A 176 15.63 -0.09 -3.68
N ALA A 177 15.32 -0.53 -4.90
CA ALA A 177 14.09 -1.25 -5.19
C ALA A 177 14.34 -2.74 -4.95
N GLY A 178 13.36 -3.43 -4.38
CA GLY A 178 13.52 -4.83 -4.07
C GLY A 178 12.28 -5.43 -3.43
N THR A 179 12.47 -6.59 -2.81
CA THR A 179 11.39 -7.39 -2.25
C THR A 179 11.86 -8.11 -0.99
N PHE A 180 10.97 -8.93 -0.42
CA PHE A 180 11.29 -9.81 0.69
C PHE A 180 11.22 -11.27 0.27
N HIS A 181 12.17 -12.05 0.79
CA HIS A 181 12.22 -13.50 0.67
C HIS A 181 12.66 -14.13 1.99
N VAL A 182 11.85 -15.06 2.50
CA VAL A 182 12.02 -15.70 3.82
C VAL A 182 12.30 -14.67 4.94
N GLY A 183 11.51 -13.59 4.96
CA GLY A 183 11.57 -12.52 5.95
C GLY A 183 12.78 -11.59 5.87
N LYS A 184 13.56 -11.66 4.78
CA LYS A 184 14.76 -10.85 4.59
C LYS A 184 14.62 -9.96 3.35
N TRP A 185 15.17 -8.75 3.45
CA TRP A 185 15.28 -7.83 2.32
C TRP A 185 16.18 -8.42 1.24
N VAL A 186 15.69 -8.38 0.00
CA VAL A 186 16.42 -8.74 -1.21
C VAL A 186 16.38 -7.52 -2.12
N CYS A 187 17.54 -6.88 -2.29
CA CYS A 187 17.71 -5.79 -3.24
C CYS A 187 17.70 -6.36 -4.66
N GLU A 188 16.81 -5.85 -5.51
CA GLU A 188 16.73 -6.23 -6.93
C GLU A 188 17.42 -5.19 -7.82
N GLN A 189 17.26 -3.91 -7.48
CA GLN A 189 17.87 -2.80 -8.22
C GLN A 189 18.33 -1.70 -7.28
N ARG A 190 19.58 -1.26 -7.44
CA ARG A 190 20.09 -0.03 -6.83
C ARG A 190 19.87 1.13 -7.79
N GLN A 191 19.13 2.14 -7.36
CA GLN A 191 18.73 3.26 -8.18
C GLN A 191 19.66 4.46 -7.95
N ASN A 192 20.26 4.96 -9.03
CA ASN A 192 21.19 6.09 -9.03
C ASN A 192 20.90 7.03 -10.21
N GLY A 193 21.44 8.26 -10.17
CA GLY A 193 21.26 9.22 -11.26
C GLY A 193 19.82 9.72 -11.37
N ASP A 194 19.27 9.66 -12.58
CA ASP A 194 17.89 10.05 -12.91
C ASP A 194 16.83 9.22 -12.19
N GLU A 195 17.12 7.94 -11.91
CA GLU A 195 16.24 7.05 -11.14
C GLU A 195 16.06 7.49 -9.68
N LYS A 196 16.96 8.33 -9.12
CA LYS A 196 16.77 8.91 -7.77
C LYS A 196 15.66 9.97 -7.76
N ILE A 197 15.39 10.62 -8.89
CA ILE A 197 14.51 11.79 -8.97
C ILE A 197 13.05 11.40 -8.69
N VAL A 198 12.67 10.18 -9.06
CA VAL A 198 11.27 9.72 -9.01
C VAL A 198 11.16 8.44 -8.17
N SER A 199 10.49 8.54 -7.02
CA SER A 199 10.14 7.38 -6.19
C SER A 199 8.65 7.12 -6.36
N VAL A 200 8.28 6.28 -7.33
CA VAL A 200 6.87 5.96 -7.66
C VAL A 200 6.65 4.46 -7.57
N LEU A 201 5.54 4.07 -6.95
CA LEU A 201 5.00 2.72 -6.91
C LEU A 201 3.69 2.72 -7.69
N TYR A 202 3.57 1.81 -8.67
CA TYR A 202 2.39 1.68 -9.54
C TYR A 202 1.40 0.65 -8.98
N ASN A 203 0.65 -0.04 -9.86
CA ASN A 203 -0.43 -0.95 -9.49
C ASN A 203 0.07 -2.16 -8.68
N MET A 204 1.19 -2.77 -9.12
CA MET A 204 1.78 -3.88 -8.38
C MET A 204 2.41 -3.38 -7.08
N PRO A 205 2.11 -4.02 -5.93
CA PRO A 205 2.77 -3.70 -4.68
C PRO A 205 4.29 -3.78 -4.84
N GLY A 206 4.99 -2.72 -4.48
CA GLY A 206 6.45 -2.66 -4.57
C GLY A 206 7.07 -2.13 -3.28
N CYS A 207 8.38 -2.32 -3.16
CA CYS A 207 9.14 -1.89 -1.99
C CYS A 207 10.33 -1.01 -2.37
N PHE A 208 10.55 0.02 -1.56
CA PHE A 208 11.79 0.80 -1.58
C PHE A 208 12.45 0.77 -0.21
N ARG A 209 13.76 0.54 -0.17
CA ARG A 209 14.59 0.82 0.98
C ARG A 209 15.44 2.05 0.67
N ILE A 210 15.30 3.08 1.48
CA ILE A 210 15.87 4.41 1.22
C ILE A 210 16.68 4.86 2.43
N GLU A 211 17.91 5.24 2.20
CA GLU A 211 18.77 5.91 3.17
C GLU A 211 18.93 7.37 2.75
N THR A 212 18.55 8.28 3.63
CA THR A 212 18.50 9.72 3.36
C THR A 212 19.63 10.47 4.05
N PHE A 213 20.03 11.60 3.52
CA PHE A 213 20.87 12.57 4.24
C PHE A 213 20.40 14.01 3.96
N LYS A 214 20.85 14.92 4.82
CA LYS A 214 20.56 16.36 4.71
C LYS A 214 21.84 17.11 4.34
N TYR A 215 21.74 18.06 3.43
CA TYR A 215 22.86 18.90 2.98
C TYR A 215 22.44 20.36 2.76
#